data_AF-A0A0F8N532-F1
#
_entry.id   AF-A0A0F8N532-F1
#
_cell.length_a   1.000
_cell.length_b   1.000
_cell.length_c   1.000
_cell.angle_alpha   90.00
_cell.angle_beta   90.00
_cell.angle_gamma   90.00
#
_symmetry.space_group_name_H-M   'P 1'
#
loop_
_entity.id
_entity.type
_entity.pdbx_description
1 polymer ?
#
loop_
_entity_poly.entity_id
_entity_poly.type
_entity_poly.pdbx_seq_one_letter_code
_entity_poly.pdbx_strand_id
1 'polypeptide(L)'
;MVDESGLAIETTDITNEIPLSMGSSEYEMIELFRKINISRPIALTLACLAKGREISSQSIEMVSGLRQPEVSVAMRYLRENDWINIREEKKSKGKGRPIKLYRLTVPMDRIVSKIEDEIIAESRLVLRNIERLKHIA
;
A
#
# COMPACT_ATOMS: atom_id res chain seq x y z
N MET A 1 -31.75 43.15 27.33
CA MET A 1 -31.80 41.90 28.11
C MET A 1 -31.31 40.80 27.18
N VAL A 2 -30.18 40.19 27.53
CA VAL A 2 -29.62 39.01 26.87
C VAL A 2 -29.89 37.80 27.77
N ASP A 3 -30.29 36.71 27.15
CA ASP A 3 -30.33 35.32 27.66
C ASP A 3 -30.27 34.47 26.37
N GLU A 4 -29.13 33.88 25.98
CA GLU A 4 -28.30 32.82 26.59
C GLU A 4 -28.80 31.39 26.28
N SER A 5 -27.81 30.50 26.17
CA SER A 5 -27.90 29.07 25.80
C SER A 5 -28.23 28.75 24.33
N GLY A 6 -27.23 28.99 23.49
CA GLY A 6 -27.16 28.59 22.10
C GLY A 6 -27.27 27.09 21.88
N LEU A 7 -28.04 26.76 20.84
CA LEU A 7 -28.10 25.45 20.22
C LEU A 7 -26.79 25.21 19.44
N ALA A 8 -25.92 24.36 19.97
CA ALA A 8 -24.90 23.68 19.17
C ALA A 8 -25.18 22.18 19.25
N ILE A 9 -25.77 21.66 18.18
CA ILE A 9 -25.90 20.23 17.95
C ILE A 9 -24.47 19.71 17.76
N GLU A 10 -23.93 19.01 18.76
CA GLU A 10 -22.70 18.23 18.62
C GLU A 10 -23.00 17.01 17.75
N THR A 11 -22.88 17.16 16.44
CA THR A 11 -22.80 16.04 15.50
C THR A 11 -21.36 15.80 15.09
N THR A 12 -20.89 14.60 15.41
CA THR A 12 -19.98 13.72 14.64
C THR A 12 -18.54 14.25 14.43
N ASP A 13 -17.48 13.52 14.76
CA ASP A 13 -17.19 12.15 14.32
C ASP A 13 -16.42 11.36 15.39
N ILE A 14 -17.05 10.28 15.86
CA ILE A 14 -16.31 9.17 16.45
C ILE A 14 -15.65 8.46 15.25
N THR A 15 -14.41 8.81 14.94
CA THR A 15 -13.56 7.91 14.14
C THR A 15 -13.36 6.66 14.98
N ASN A 16 -14.24 5.68 14.79
CA ASN A 16 -13.99 4.28 15.14
C ASN A 16 -12.78 3.82 14.29
N GLU A 17 -11.58 4.24 14.71
CA GLU A 17 -10.35 3.73 14.12
C GLU A 17 -10.18 2.29 14.60
N ILE A 18 -10.76 1.36 13.84
CA ILE A 18 -10.38 -0.05 13.92
C ILE A 18 -8.86 -0.08 13.74
N PRO A 19 -8.09 -0.59 14.72
CA PRO A 19 -6.65 -0.58 14.66
C PRO A 19 -6.19 -1.07 13.30
N LEU A 20 -5.35 -0.26 12.65
CA LEU A 20 -4.58 -0.73 11.52
C LEU A 20 -3.58 -1.74 12.05
N SER A 21 -3.97 -3.00 12.15
CA SER A 21 -3.06 -4.11 12.43
C SER A 21 -3.10 -5.12 11.29
N MET A 22 -1.96 -5.77 11.08
CA MET A 22 -1.84 -6.95 10.21
C MET A 22 -2.34 -8.17 10.99
N GLY A 23 -3.23 -8.93 10.36
CA GLY A 23 -3.66 -10.25 10.80
C GLY A 23 -2.83 -11.35 10.14
N SER A 24 -3.18 -12.61 10.44
CA SER A 24 -2.50 -13.78 9.90
C SER A 24 -2.45 -13.81 8.36
N SER A 25 -3.53 -13.43 7.69
CA SER A 25 -3.62 -13.34 6.23
C SER A 25 -2.62 -12.34 5.64
N GLU A 26 -2.46 -11.17 6.26
CA GLU A 26 -1.51 -10.16 5.80
C GLU A 26 -0.05 -10.61 5.99
N TYR A 27 0.25 -11.28 7.11
CA TYR A 27 1.58 -11.84 7.34
C TYR A 27 1.91 -12.98 6.38
N GLU A 28 0.96 -13.86 6.11
CA GLU A 28 1.13 -14.92 5.10
C GLU A 28 1.38 -14.32 3.71
N MET A 29 0.61 -13.29 3.33
CA MET A 29 0.79 -12.56 2.08
C MET A 29 2.20 -11.97 1.96
N ILE A 30 2.73 -11.35 3.03
CA ILE A 30 4.09 -10.79 3.05
C ILE A 30 5.13 -11.88 2.81
N GLU A 31 5.02 -13.01 3.52
CA GLU A 31 5.99 -14.10 3.39
C GLU A 31 5.93 -14.75 2.00
N LEU A 32 4.75 -14.91 1.42
CA LEU A 32 4.59 -15.41 0.06
C LEU A 32 5.17 -14.44 -0.98
N PHE A 33 4.88 -13.15 -0.88
CA PHE A 33 5.48 -12.13 -1.76
C PHE A 33 7.00 -12.16 -1.72
N ARG A 34 7.58 -12.29 -0.51
CA ARG A 34 9.03 -12.38 -0.34
C ARG A 34 9.62 -13.66 -0.96
N LYS A 35 8.91 -14.79 -0.89
CA LYS A 35 9.33 -16.05 -1.52
C LYS A 35 9.35 -15.98 -3.05
N ILE A 36 8.51 -15.14 -3.64
CA ILE A 36 8.52 -14.86 -5.10
C ILE A 36 9.35 -13.62 -5.45
N ASN A 37 10.33 -13.26 -4.60
CA ASN A 37 11.29 -12.17 -4.79
C ASN A 37 10.70 -10.74 -4.87
N ILE A 38 9.46 -10.52 -4.43
CA ILE A 38 8.96 -9.16 -4.24
C ILE A 38 9.66 -8.53 -3.04
N SER A 39 10.17 -7.31 -3.24
CA SER A 39 10.94 -6.61 -2.21
C SER A 39 10.12 -6.36 -0.94
N ARG A 40 10.79 -6.39 0.22
CA ARG A 40 10.15 -6.18 1.53
C ARG A 40 9.28 -4.91 1.58
N PRO A 41 9.71 -3.73 1.11
CA PRO A 41 8.87 -2.53 1.13
C PRO A 41 7.58 -2.68 0.33
N ILE A 42 7.65 -3.30 -0.86
CA ILE A 42 6.49 -3.52 -1.73
C ILE A 42 5.53 -4.52 -1.07
N ALA A 43 6.04 -5.66 -0.59
CA ALA A 43 5.24 -6.70 0.05
C ALA A 43 4.46 -6.19 1.27
N LEU A 44 5.16 -5.47 2.16
CA LEU A 44 4.55 -4.87 3.35
C LEU A 44 3.51 -3.81 3.00
N THR A 45 3.78 -2.98 1.99
CA THR A 45 2.85 -1.92 1.56
C THR A 45 1.59 -2.52 0.92
N LEU A 46 1.72 -3.54 0.08
CA LEU A 46 0.58 -4.27 -0.50
C LEU A 46 -0.28 -4.91 0.60
N ALA A 47 0.34 -5.55 1.59
CA ALA A 47 -0.38 -6.15 2.72
C ALA A 47 -1.13 -5.10 3.56
N CYS A 48 -0.54 -3.92 3.81
CA CYS A 48 -1.23 -2.80 4.45
C CYS A 48 -2.49 -2.35 3.68
N LEU A 49 -2.40 -2.37 2.36
CA LEU A 49 -3.46 -1.91 1.45
C LEU A 49 -4.51 -2.98 1.13
N ALA A 50 -4.23 -4.27 1.43
CA ALA A 50 -5.07 -5.41 1.06
C ALA A 50 -6.52 -5.33 1.59
N LYS A 51 -6.73 -4.66 2.74
CA LYS A 51 -8.06 -4.46 3.33
C LYS A 51 -8.93 -3.44 2.56
N GLY A 52 -8.40 -2.84 1.49
CA GLY A 52 -9.16 -1.98 0.57
C GLY A 52 -9.55 -0.60 1.12
N ARG A 53 -9.18 -0.28 2.37
CA ARG A 53 -9.40 1.04 2.98
C ARG A 53 -8.32 2.03 2.59
N GLU A 54 -8.64 3.32 2.70
CA GLU A 54 -7.63 4.37 2.64
C GLU A 54 -6.68 4.27 3.84
N ILE A 55 -5.40 4.45 3.58
CA ILE A 55 -4.34 4.43 4.59
C ILE A 55 -3.35 5.55 4.32
N SER A 56 -2.86 6.21 5.38
CA SER A 56 -1.84 7.25 5.25
C SER A 56 -0.42 6.66 5.17
N SER A 57 0.56 7.42 4.66
CA SER A 57 1.97 7.01 4.76
C SER A 57 2.40 6.75 6.20
N GLN A 58 1.97 7.60 7.14
CA GLN A 58 2.31 7.46 8.57
C GLN A 58 1.74 6.16 9.17
N SER A 59 0.51 5.81 8.79
CA SER A 59 -0.13 4.57 9.21
C SER A 59 0.60 3.36 8.64
N ILE A 60 1.06 3.41 7.38
CA ILE A 60 1.90 2.34 6.81
C ILE A 60 3.17 2.19 7.62
N GLU A 61 3.92 3.28 7.86
CA GLU A 61 5.16 3.25 8.64
C GLU A 61 4.96 2.60 10.02
N MET A 62 3.89 2.98 10.71
CA MET A 62 3.55 2.46 12.05
C MET A 62 3.28 0.95 12.04
N VAL A 63 2.56 0.45 11.02
CA VAL A 63 2.05 -0.93 11.00
C VAL A 63 3.06 -1.89 10.37
N SER A 64 3.78 -1.45 9.36
CA SER A 64 4.76 -2.29 8.67
C SER A 64 6.18 -2.17 9.23
N GLY A 65 6.44 -1.17 10.09
CA GLY A 65 7.79 -0.84 10.54
C GLY A 65 8.71 -0.38 9.41
N LEU A 66 8.15 0.11 8.31
CA LEU A 66 8.91 0.73 7.22
C LEU A 66 9.20 2.18 7.58
N ARG A 67 10.33 2.71 7.12
CA ARG A 67 10.60 4.15 7.17
C ARG A 67 10.12 4.83 5.89
N GLN A 68 9.86 6.13 5.97
CA GLN A 68 9.42 6.96 4.84
C GLN A 68 10.16 6.74 3.50
N PRO A 69 11.50 6.56 3.44
CA PRO A 69 12.17 6.25 2.18
C PRO A 69 11.72 4.92 1.56
N GLU A 70 11.53 3.88 2.37
CA GLU A 70 11.06 2.57 1.91
C GLU A 70 9.59 2.62 1.46
N VAL A 71 8.75 3.32 2.22
CA VAL A 71 7.35 3.56 1.82
C VAL A 71 7.28 4.31 0.50
N SER A 72 8.16 5.29 0.29
CA SER A 72 8.22 6.04 -0.97
C SER A 72 8.62 5.17 -2.15
N VAL A 73 9.54 4.21 -1.97
CA VAL A 73 9.92 3.25 -3.01
C VAL A 73 8.73 2.36 -3.38
N ALA A 74 8.04 1.82 -2.38
CA ALA A 74 6.88 0.97 -2.61
C ALA A 74 5.73 1.75 -3.31
N MET A 75 5.39 2.94 -2.81
CA MET A 75 4.34 3.77 -3.41
C MET A 75 4.66 4.18 -4.84
N ARG A 76 5.94 4.42 -5.14
CA ARG A 76 6.37 4.70 -6.51
C ARG A 76 6.08 3.51 -7.43
N TYR A 77 6.49 2.30 -7.03
CA TYR A 77 6.23 1.07 -7.80
C TYR A 77 4.73 0.83 -8.00
N LEU A 78 3.92 0.95 -6.94
CA LEU A 78 2.47 0.75 -7.02
C LEU A 78 1.81 1.79 -7.96
N ARG A 79 2.28 3.03 -7.93
CA ARG A 79 1.79 4.10 -8.82
C ARG A 79 2.21 3.90 -10.27
N GLU A 80 3.45 3.48 -10.52
CA GLU A 80 3.94 3.21 -11.88
C GLU A 80 3.20 2.04 -12.55
N ASN A 81 2.54 1.18 -11.76
CA ASN A 81 1.65 0.13 -12.23
C ASN A 81 0.15 0.51 -12.21
N ASP A 82 -0.19 1.76 -11.90
CA ASP A 82 -1.58 2.25 -11.78
C ASP A 82 -2.45 1.48 -10.77
N TRP A 83 -1.83 0.88 -9.74
CA TRP A 83 -2.53 0.07 -8.73
C TRP A 83 -3.08 0.87 -7.56
N ILE A 84 -2.73 2.15 -7.42
CA ILE A 84 -3.15 3.00 -6.31
C ILE A 84 -3.73 4.33 -6.76
N ASN A 85 -4.70 4.82 -5.99
CA ASN A 85 -5.13 6.21 -5.99
C ASN A 85 -4.48 6.96 -4.83
N ILE A 86 -4.20 8.26 -5.03
CA ILE A 86 -3.64 9.15 -4.01
C ILE A 86 -4.61 10.32 -3.83
N ARG A 87 -5.21 10.44 -2.65
CA ARG A 87 -6.00 11.61 -2.23
C ARG A 87 -5.19 12.46 -1.28
N GLU A 88 -5.25 13.79 -1.46
CA GLU A 88 -4.69 14.73 -0.50
C GLU A 88 -5.79 15.28 0.43
N GLU A 89 -5.57 15.16 1.73
CA GLU A 89 -6.45 15.69 2.75
C GLU A 89 -5.81 16.92 3.41
N LYS A 90 -6.55 18.03 3.37
CA LYS A 90 -6.16 19.25 4.08
C LYS A 90 -6.38 19.02 5.57
N LYS A 91 -5.39 19.35 6.39
CA LYS A 91 -5.57 19.34 7.84
C LYS A 91 -6.69 20.30 8.23
N SER A 92 -7.59 19.86 9.10
CA SER A 92 -8.81 20.53 9.55
C SER A 92 -8.60 21.93 10.18
N LYS A 93 -7.35 22.33 10.47
CA LYS A 93 -6.98 23.68 10.95
C LYS A 93 -6.11 24.49 9.98
N GLY A 94 -5.98 24.08 8.72
CA GLY A 94 -5.24 24.80 7.67
C GLY A 94 -3.71 24.93 7.87
N LYS A 95 -3.16 24.41 8.97
CA LYS A 95 -1.72 24.45 9.26
C LYS A 95 -1.08 23.08 9.02
N GLY A 96 -0.02 23.07 8.22
CA GLY A 96 0.82 21.90 7.95
C GLY A 96 0.74 21.39 6.51
N ARG A 97 1.58 20.41 6.19
CA ARG A 97 1.57 19.76 4.88
C ARG A 97 0.30 18.90 4.75
N PRO A 98 -0.34 18.86 3.56
CA PRO A 98 -1.41 17.93 3.26
C PRO A 98 -1.00 16.49 3.57
N ILE A 99 -1.95 15.68 4.03
CA ILE A 99 -1.74 14.24 4.27
C ILE A 99 -2.12 13.50 2.99
N LYS A 100 -1.25 12.58 2.54
CA LYS A 100 -1.57 11.66 1.45
C LYS A 100 -2.24 10.41 2.00
N LEU A 101 -3.36 10.06 1.39
CA LEU A 101 -4.12 8.85 1.64
C LEU A 101 -4.09 7.98 0.39
N TYR A 102 -3.78 6.70 0.58
CA TYR A 102 -3.58 5.73 -0.48
C TYR A 102 -4.63 4.64 -0.39
N ARG A 103 -5.09 4.16 -1.53
CA ARG A 103 -5.99 3.00 -1.65
C ARG A 103 -5.65 2.24 -2.93
N LEU A 104 -5.82 0.91 -2.92
CA LEU A 104 -5.80 0.15 -4.17
C LEU A 104 -6.98 0.54 -5.06
N THR A 105 -6.68 0.79 -6.33
CA THR A 105 -7.68 0.93 -7.40
C THR A 105 -7.98 -0.39 -8.09
N VAL A 106 -7.06 -1.35 -7.94
CA VAL A 106 -7.11 -2.67 -8.57
C VAL A 106 -7.24 -3.74 -7.49
N PRO A 107 -8.12 -4.75 -7.66
CA PRO A 107 -8.22 -5.88 -6.76
C PRO A 107 -6.88 -6.63 -6.58
N MET A 108 -6.63 -7.15 -5.37
CA MET A 108 -5.35 -7.80 -5.04
C MET A 108 -5.05 -9.02 -5.91
N ASP A 109 -6.06 -9.80 -6.28
CA ASP A 109 -5.93 -10.94 -7.20
C ASP A 109 -5.40 -10.50 -8.57
N ARG A 110 -5.86 -9.36 -9.09
CA ARG A 110 -5.38 -8.81 -10.36
C ARG A 110 -3.95 -8.29 -10.27
N ILE A 111 -3.56 -7.73 -9.12
CA ILE A 111 -2.16 -7.35 -8.86
C ILE A 111 -1.27 -8.60 -8.86
N VAL A 112 -1.70 -9.68 -8.17
CA VAL A 112 -0.97 -10.95 -8.14
C VAL A 112 -0.84 -11.56 -9.54
N SER A 113 -1.91 -11.58 -10.34
CA SER A 113 -1.84 -12.05 -11.74
C SER A 113 -0.84 -11.26 -12.57
N LYS A 114 -0.76 -9.94 -12.38
CA LYS A 114 0.20 -9.11 -13.11
C LYS A 114 1.64 -9.41 -12.72
N ILE A 115 1.90 -9.64 -11.43
CA ILE A 115 3.20 -10.07 -10.91
C ILE A 115 3.56 -11.47 -11.46
N GLU A 116 2.60 -12.38 -11.51
CA GLU A 116 2.78 -13.72 -12.09
C GLU A 116 3.22 -13.63 -13.56
N ASP A 117 2.53 -12.82 -14.38
CA ASP A 117 2.88 -12.61 -15.78
C ASP A 117 4.32 -12.08 -15.95
N GLU A 118 4.74 -11.14 -15.09
CA GLU A 118 6.09 -10.57 -15.08
C GLU A 118 7.15 -11.62 -14.74
N ILE A 119 6.92 -12.41 -13.68
CA ILE A 119 7.82 -13.50 -13.26
C ILE A 119 7.96 -14.55 -14.37
N ILE A 120 6.86 -14.93 -15.03
CA ILE A 120 6.89 -15.88 -16.14
C ILE A 120 7.69 -15.32 -17.32
N ALA A 121 7.49 -14.04 -17.66
CA ALA A 121 8.20 -13.39 -18.75
C ALA A 121 9.71 -13.32 -18.49
N GLU A 122 10.13 -12.93 -17.28
CA GLU A 122 11.53 -12.88 -16.86
C GLU A 122 12.15 -14.29 -16.86
N SER A 123 11.45 -15.26 -16.27
CA SER A 123 11.91 -16.66 -16.22
C SER A 123 12.14 -17.23 -17.62
N ARG A 124 11.25 -16.93 -18.59
CA ARG A 124 11.45 -17.34 -19.99
C ARG A 124 12.70 -16.72 -20.59
N LEU A 125 13.01 -15.46 -20.29
CA LEU A 125 14.24 -14.82 -20.77
C LEU A 125 15.49 -15.48 -20.17
N VAL A 126 15.48 -15.74 -18.86
CA VAL A 126 16.58 -16.44 -18.16
C VAL A 126 16.81 -17.82 -18.75
N LEU A 127 15.75 -18.61 -18.94
CA LEU A 127 15.85 -19.95 -19.53
C LEU A 127 16.38 -19.92 -20.97
N ARG A 128 15.97 -18.95 -21.79
CA ARG A 128 16.53 -18.77 -23.14
C ARG A 128 18.02 -18.45 -23.10
N ASN A 129 18.46 -17.60 -22.16
CA ASN A 129 19.87 -17.28 -22.00
C ASN A 129 20.69 -18.49 -21.56
N ILE A 130 20.16 -19.29 -20.63
CA ILE A 130 20.78 -20.56 -20.21
C ILE A 130 20.92 -21.51 -21.40
N GLU A 131 19.88 -21.66 -22.21
CA GLU A 131 19.92 -22.54 -23.37
C GLU A 131 20.95 -22.05 -24.39
N ARG A 132 21.02 -20.73 -24.63
CA ARG A 132 22.07 -20.16 -25.48
C ARG A 132 23.46 -20.44 -24.93
N LEU A 133 23.67 -20.33 -23.62
CA LEU A 133 24.96 -20.62 -22.99
C LEU A 133 25.39 -22.08 -23.21
N LYS A 134 24.48 -23.05 -23.08
CA LYS A 134 24.78 -24.48 -23.34
C LYS A 134 25.23 -24.76 -24.77
N HIS A 135 24.83 -23.93 -25.74
CA HIS A 135 25.22 -24.10 -27.14
C HIS A 135 26.57 -23.44 -27.50
N ILE A 136 27.09 -22.55 -26.65
CA ILE A 136 28.31 -21.78 -26.93
C ILE A 136 29.46 -22.06 -25.95
N ALA A 137 29.19 -22.72 -24.82
CA ALA A 137 30.18 -23.22 -23.87
C ALA A 137 30.54 -24.68 -24.19
#